data_AF-A0A1H8HG74-F1
#
_entry.id   AF-A0A1H8HG74-F1
#
_cell.length_a   1.000
_cell.length_b   1.000
_cell.length_c   1.000
_cell.angle_alpha   90.00
_cell.angle_beta   90.00
_cell.angle_gamma   90.00
#
_symmetry.space_group_name_H-M   'P 1'
#
loop_
_entity.id
_entity.type
_entity.pdbx_description
1 polymer ?
#
loop_
_entity_poly.entity_id
_entity_poly.type
_entity_poly.pdbx_seq_one_letter_code
_entity_poly.pdbx_strand_id
1 'polypeptide(L)' 'MKTKWGTCNIEAKRIWLNLELVKKPPQCLEYVIVHELAHFFERNHSDRFVALLDQKLPIWRMIRDELNTAPLAHEHWNM' A
#
# COMPACT_ATOMS: atom_id res chain seq x y z
N MET A 1 2.06 -7.34 11.13
CA MET A 1 3.22 -6.48 10.80
C MET A 1 3.21 -5.32 11.78
N LYS A 2 4.35 -4.88 12.33
CA LYS A 2 4.35 -3.80 13.33
C LYS A 2 4.46 -2.40 12.70
N THR A 3 5.11 -2.29 11.54
CA THR A 3 5.55 -0.99 11.00
C THR A 3 5.12 -0.72 9.55
N LYS A 4 4.45 -1.67 8.89
CA LYS A 4 4.04 -1.58 7.48
C LYS A 4 2.58 -2.03 7.31
N TRP A 5 1.89 -1.44 6.34
CA TRP A 5 0.51 -1.79 5.98
C TRP A 5 0.41 -3.05 5.12
N GLY A 6 1.43 -3.32 4.29
CA GLY A 6 1.52 -4.50 3.45
C GLY A 6 2.97 -4.84 3.09
N THR A 7 3.17 -6.05 2.57
CA THR A 7 4.41 -6.44 1.90
C THR A 7 4.14 -7.56 0.89
N CYS A 8 4.80 -7.46 -0.25
CA CYS A 8 4.83 -8.47 -1.29
C CYS A 8 6.08 -9.36 -1.17
N ASN A 9 5.91 -10.68 -1.27
CA ASN A 9 6.97 -11.62 -1.58
C ASN A 9 6.80 -12.08 -3.03
N ILE A 10 7.68 -11.58 -3.90
CA ILE A 10 7.61 -11.77 -5.34
C ILE A 10 7.89 -13.25 -5.71
N GLU A 11 8.89 -13.86 -5.10
CA GLU A 11 9.31 -15.24 -5.40
C GLU A 11 8.21 -16.25 -5.03
N ALA A 12 7.61 -16.08 -3.85
CA ALA A 12 6.54 -16.93 -3.37
C ALA A 12 5.15 -16.55 -3.93
N LYS A 13 5.04 -15.45 -4.68
CA LYS A 13 3.77 -14.87 -5.15
C LYS A 13 2.74 -14.66 -4.03
N ARG A 14 3.18 -14.09 -2.91
CA ARG A 14 2.34 -13.87 -1.71
C ARG A 14 2.31 -12.41 -1.32
N ILE A 15 1.13 -11.91 -0.96
CA ILE A 15 0.94 -10.60 -0.35
C ILE A 15 0.53 -10.81 1.10
N TRP A 16 1.18 -10.09 1.99
CA TRP A 16 0.84 -10.02 3.40
C TRP A 16 0.28 -8.64 3.70
N LEU A 17 -0.83 -8.61 4.43
CA LEU A 17 -1.52 -7.38 4.80
C LEU A 17 -1.55 -7.26 6.32
N ASN A 18 -1.50 -6.02 6.80
CA ASN A 18 -1.66 -5.74 8.21
C ASN A 18 -3.14 -5.82 8.62
N LEU A 19 -3.44 -6.57 9.67
CA LEU A 19 -4.81 -6.72 10.18
C LEU A 19 -5.40 -5.37 10.64
N GLU A 20 -4.57 -4.41 11.04
CA GLU A 20 -5.03 -3.06 11.38
C GLU A 20 -5.74 -2.34 10.22
N LEU A 21 -5.57 -2.79 8.96
CA LEU A 21 -6.34 -2.30 7.81
C LEU A 21 -7.85 -2.55 7.97
N VAL A 22 -8.27 -3.52 8.79
CA VAL A 22 -9.69 -3.76 9.08
C VAL A 22 -10.37 -2.56 9.74
N LYS A 23 -9.59 -1.68 10.38
CA LYS A 23 -10.08 -0.45 11.04
C LYS A 23 -10.13 0.75 10.08
N LYS A 24 -9.72 0.57 8.82
CA LYS A 24 -9.67 1.62 7.81
C LYS A 24 -10.84 1.50 6.83
N PRO A 25 -11.18 2.59 6.12
CA PRO A 25 -12.10 2.49 4.99
C PRO A 25 -11.66 1.40 3.99
N PRO A 26 -12.60 0.68 3.37
CA PRO A 26 -12.27 -0.41 2.43
C PRO A 26 -11.34 0.01 1.29
N GLN A 27 -11.41 1.28 0.88
CA GLN A 27 -10.56 1.86 -0.17
C GLN A 27 -9.08 1.84 0.21
N CYS A 28 -8.75 2.02 1.50
CA CYS A 28 -7.38 1.92 2.00
C CYS A 28 -6.83 0.49 1.85
N LEU A 29 -7.65 -0.52 2.12
CA LEU A 29 -7.28 -1.93 1.93
C LEU A 29 -7.04 -2.22 0.44
N GLU A 30 -7.94 -1.76 -0.43
CA GLU A 30 -7.81 -1.88 -1.88
C GLU A 30 -6.51 -1.22 -2.38
N TYR A 31 -6.22 0.00 -1.92
CA TYR A 31 -4.98 0.70 -2.25
C TYR A 31 -3.74 -0.12 -1.87
N VAL A 32 -3.66 -0.66 -0.66
CA VAL A 32 -2.50 -1.48 -0.23
C VAL A 32 -2.39 -2.74 -1.08
N ILE A 33 -3.50 -3.42 -1.39
CA ILE A 33 -3.48 -4.61 -2.24
C ILE A 33 -2.95 -4.27 -3.64
N VAL A 34 -3.48 -3.20 -4.26
CA VAL A 34 -3.05 -2.77 -5.60
C VAL A 34 -1.59 -2.33 -5.60
N HIS A 35 -1.13 -1.66 -4.52
CA HIS A 35 0.26 -1.27 -4.32
C HIS A 35 1.19 -2.49 -4.28
N GLU A 36 0.88 -3.49 -3.46
CA GLU A 36 1.68 -4.72 -3.35
C GLU A 36 1.61 -5.57 -4.63
N LEU A 37 0.49 -5.53 -5.35
CA LEU A 37 0.36 -6.16 -6.67
C LEU A 37 1.22 -5.47 -7.73
N ALA A 38 1.28 -4.14 -7.71
CA ALA A 38 2.11 -3.36 -8.62
C ALA A 38 3.60 -3.73 -8.48
N HIS A 39 4.05 -4.10 -7.28
CA HIS A 39 5.42 -4.58 -7.04
C HIS A 39 5.80 -5.87 -7.79
N PHE A 40 4.83 -6.67 -8.26
CA PHE A 40 5.12 -7.80 -9.14
C PHE A 40 5.53 -7.37 -10.56
N PHE A 41 5.03 -6.24 -11.02
CA PHE A 41 5.29 -5.72 -12.37
C PHE A 41 6.47 -4.76 -12.39
N GLU A 42 6.61 -3.96 -11.33
CA GLU A 42 7.67 -2.97 -11.19
C GLU A 42 8.15 -2.92 -9.73
N ARG A 43 9.42 -3.27 -9.52
CA ARG A 43 9.96 -3.48 -8.16
C ARG A 43 10.10 -2.18 -7.39
N ASN A 44 10.46 -1.10 -8.08
CA ASN A 44 10.71 0.20 -7.48
C ASN A 44 9.51 1.12 -7.69
N HIS A 45 9.35 2.16 -6.86
CA HIS A 45 8.33 3.20 -7.05
C HIS A 45 8.71 4.17 -8.20
N SER A 46 9.01 3.64 -9.39
CA SER A 46 9.37 4.40 -10.58
C SER A 46 8.16 5.04 -11.25
N ASP A 47 8.37 5.86 -12.28
CA ASP A 47 7.28 6.46 -13.07
C ASP A 47 6.33 5.41 -13.65
N ARG A 48 6.87 4.22 -14.00
CA ARG A 48 6.06 3.10 -14.48
C ARG A 48 5.15 2.54 -13.40
N PHE A 49 5.63 2.48 -12.16
CA PHE A 49 4.82 2.08 -11.00
C PHE A 49 3.68 3.08 -10.77
N VAL A 50 4.01 4.38 -10.80
CA VAL A 50 3.02 5.46 -10.63
C VAL A 50 1.98 5.42 -11.75
N ALA A 51 2.40 5.25 -13.00
CA ALA A 51 1.48 5.12 -14.14
C ALA A 51 0.56 3.90 -14.01
N LEU A 52 1.06 2.79 -13.47
CA LEU A 52 0.24 1.60 -13.21
C LEU A 52 -0.82 1.88 -12.14
N LEU A 53 -0.45 2.55 -11.04
CA LEU A 53 -1.41 2.97 -10.02
C LEU A 53 -2.42 3.98 -10.57
N ASP A 54 -1.99 4.97 -11.36
CA ASP A 54 -2.87 5.95 -11.99
C ASP A 54 -3.90 5.29 -12.92
N GLN A 55 -3.50 4.23 -13.64
CA GLN A 55 -4.40 3.48 -14.50
C GLN A 55 -5.39 2.60 -13.71
N LYS A 56 -4.94 1.96 -12.63
CA LYS A 56 -5.74 0.94 -11.91
C LYS A 56 -6.57 1.51 -10.77
N LEU A 57 -6.10 2.57 -10.14
CA LEU A 57 -6.76 3.24 -9.02
C LEU A 57 -6.53 4.75 -9.12
N PRO A 58 -7.22 5.48 -10.02
CA PRO A 58 -6.92 6.90 -10.31
C PRO A 58 -6.91 7.84 -9.09
N ILE A 59 -7.66 7.49 -8.04
CA ILE A 59 -7.76 8.25 -6.78
C ILE A 59 -6.78 7.79 -5.69
N TRP A 60 -5.80 6.93 -6.02
CA TRP A 60 -4.86 6.34 -5.05
C TRP A 60 -4.10 7.38 -4.22
N ARG A 61 -3.83 8.56 -4.77
CA ARG A 61 -3.15 9.65 -4.04
C ARG A 61 -3.99 10.13 -2.86
N MET A 62 -5.29 10.35 -3.07
CA MET A 62 -6.22 10.74 -2.00
C MET A 62 -6.34 9.63 -0.94
N ILE A 63 -6.48 8.38 -1.38
CA ILE A 63 -6.57 7.22 -0.48
C ILE A 63 -5.27 7.04 0.34
N ARG A 64 -4.11 7.23 -0.29
CA ARG A 64 -2.81 7.19 0.39
C ARG A 64 -2.74 8.28 1.46
N ASP A 65 -3.15 9.48 1.14
CA ASP A 65 -3.11 10.59 2.08
C ASP A 65 -4.06 10.32 3.27
N GLU A 66 -5.26 9.79 3.01
CA GLU A 66 -6.19 9.32 4.04
C GLU A 66 -5.56 8.22 4.92
N LEU A 67 -4.94 7.20 4.31
CA LEU A 67 -4.26 6.13 5.01
C LEU A 67 -3.12 6.65 5.92
N ASN A 68 -2.42 7.71 5.48
CA ASN A 68 -1.33 8.34 6.23
C ASN A 68 -1.83 9.22 7.38
N THR A 69 -3.03 9.81 7.29
CA THR A 69 -3.60 10.62 8.38
C THR A 69 -3.92 9.82 9.64
N ALA A 70 -4.07 8.51 9.51
CA ALA A 70 -4.39 7.61 10.60
C ALA A 70 -3.31 6.52 10.71
N PRO A 71 -2.10 6.87 11.19
CA PRO A 71 -0.96 5.97 11.21
C PRO A 71 -1.23 4.69 12.01
N LEU A 72 -0.46 3.64 11.73
CA LEU A 72 -0.44 2.43 12.55
C LEU A 72 -0.23 2.83 14.01
N ALA A 73 -0.96 2.20 14.93
CA ALA A 73 -0.83 2.46 16.36
C ALA A 73 0.47 1.90 16.96
N HIS A 74 1.64 2.38 16.50
CA HIS A 74 2.76 2.91 17.31
C HIS A 74 4.03 3.22 16.47
N GLU A 75 4.62 4.36 16.83
CA GLU A 75 6.02 4.79 16.74
C GLU A 75 6.57 5.46 15.47
N HIS A 76 7.24 6.59 15.76
CA HIS A 76 7.78 7.62 14.89
C HIS A 76 8.51 7.11 13.66
N TRP A 77 8.06 7.57 12.49
CA TRP A 77 8.86 7.59 11.28
C TRP A 77 9.43 9.00 11.11
N ASN A 78 10.64 9.21 11.64
CA ASN A 78 11.43 10.39 11.29
C ASN A 78 11.79 10.30 9.80
N MET A 79 11.42 11.34 9.06
CA MET A 79 12.03 11.65 7.76
C MET A 79 13.46 12.12 7.95
#